data_AF-A0A022J953-F1
#
_entry.id   AF-A0A022J953-F1
#
_cell.length_a   1.000
_cell.length_b   1.000
_cell.length_c   1.000
_cell.angle_alpha   90.00
_cell.angle_beta   90.00
_cell.angle_gamma   90.00
#
_symmetry.space_group_name_H-M   'P 1'
#
loop_
_entity.id
_entity.type
_entity.pdbx_description
1 polymer ?
#
loop_
_entity_poly.entity_id
_entity_poly.type
_entity_poly.pdbx_seq_one_letter_code
_entity_poly.pdbx_strand_id
1 'polypeptide(L)' 'MQWLENFLKEKDNVQYLESYVDPRNIFSIKILEKSGFIKTHEEDNDYVYRKQIK' A
#
# COMPACT_ATOMS: atom_id res chain seq x y z
N MET A 1 3.22 6.15 -9.91
CA MET A 1 3.06 6.29 -8.44
C MET A 1 3.43 7.69 -7.96
N GLN A 2 4.54 8.28 -8.39
CA GLN A 2 4.98 9.62 -7.93
C GLN A 2 3.89 10.71 -7.99
N TRP A 3 3.10 10.77 -9.08
CA TRP A 3 2.03 11.76 -9.22
C TRP A 3 0.95 11.63 -8.14
N LEU A 4 0.47 10.41 -7.87
CA LEU A 4 -0.59 10.15 -6.88
C LEU A 4 -0.10 10.48 -5.47
N GLU A 5 1.12 10.07 -5.14
CA GLU A 5 1.76 10.33 -3.85
C GLU A 5 1.90 11.85 -3.59
N ASN A 6 2.38 12.61 -4.58
CA ASN A 6 2.48 14.07 -4.48
C ASN A 6 1.10 14.72 -4.34
N PHE A 7 0.12 14.29 -5.15
CA PHE A 7 -1.23 14.86 -5.13
C PHE A 7 -1.90 14.67 -3.75
N LEU A 8 -1.87 13.46 -3.21
CA LEU A 8 -2.49 13.14 -1.90
C LEU A 8 -1.78 13.87 -0.75
N LYS A 9 -0.46 14.03 -0.83
CA LYS A 9 0.31 14.78 0.17
C LYS A 9 -0.05 16.27 0.15
N GLU A 10 -0.16 16.87 -1.03
CA GLU A 10 -0.44 18.31 -1.19
C GLU A 10 -1.90 18.66 -0.88
N LYS A 11 -2.85 17.79 -1.24
CA LYS A 11 -4.29 18.08 -1.11
C LYS A 11 -4.87 17.63 0.22
N ASP A 12 -4.50 16.43 0.66
CA ASP A 12 -5.18 15.74 1.73
C ASP A 12 -4.26 15.43 2.92
N ASN A 13 -2.99 15.88 2.88
CA ASN A 13 -1.96 15.63 3.89
C ASN A 13 -1.84 14.15 4.27
N VAL A 14 -2.05 13.26 3.29
CA VAL A 14 -2.00 11.82 3.50
C VAL A 14 -0.56 11.40 3.78
N GLN A 15 -0.36 10.66 4.87
CA GLN A 15 0.96 10.20 5.30
C GLN A 15 1.26 8.76 4.88
N TYR A 16 0.22 7.93 4.71
CA TYR A 16 0.36 6.51 4.43
C TYR A 16 -0.68 6.06 3.40
N LEU A 17 -0.26 5.14 2.54
CA LEU A 17 -1.14 4.33 1.71
C LEU A 17 -1.26 2.95 2.34
N GLU A 18 -2.47 2.41 2.35
CA GLU A 18 -2.77 1.07 2.85
C GLU A 18 -3.51 0.26 1.79
N SER A 19 -3.19 -1.03 1.73
CA SER A 19 -3.80 -1.97 0.80
C SER A 19 -4.09 -3.28 1.50
N TYR A 20 -5.31 -3.76 1.32
CA TYR A 20 -5.78 -5.07 1.74
C TYR A 20 -5.74 -6.02 0.54
N VAL A 21 -5.14 -7.19 0.70
CA VAL A 21 -4.99 -8.12 -0.41
C VAL A 21 -5.20 -9.56 0.04
N ASP A 22 -6.03 -10.30 -0.70
CA ASP A 22 -6.19 -11.74 -0.50
C ASP A 22 -4.81 -12.41 -0.58
N PRO A 23 -4.41 -13.21 0.44
CA PRO A 23 -3.13 -13.92 0.49
C PRO A 23 -2.84 -14.79 -0.74
N ARG A 24 -3.90 -15.23 -1.44
CA ARG A 24 -3.82 -16.06 -2.65
C ARG A 24 -3.53 -15.23 -3.90
N ASN A 25 -3.69 -13.91 -3.86
CA ASN A 25 -3.39 -13.03 -4.98
C ASN A 25 -1.90 -12.67 -5.03
N ILE A 26 -1.11 -13.66 -5.43
CA ILE A 26 0.36 -13.58 -5.52
C ILE A 26 0.82 -12.45 -6.45
N PHE A 27 0.04 -12.11 -7.49
CA PHE A 27 0.39 -11.04 -8.43
C PHE A 27 0.32 -9.67 -7.76
N SER A 28 -0.78 -9.37 -7.06
CA SER A 28 -0.92 -8.11 -6.34
C SER A 28 0.11 -7.96 -5.24
N ILE A 29 0.38 -9.04 -4.48
CA ILE A 29 1.44 -9.06 -3.46
C ILE A 29 2.79 -8.64 -4.06
N LYS A 30 3.20 -9.26 -5.17
CA LYS A 30 4.47 -8.92 -5.84
C LYS A 30 4.52 -7.47 -6.34
N ILE A 31 3.40 -6.94 -6.82
CA ILE A 31 3.31 -5.55 -7.28
C ILE A 31 3.47 -4.58 -6.10
N LEU A 32 2.80 -4.86 -4.97
CA LEU A 32 2.89 -4.05 -3.76
C LEU A 32 4.33 -4.01 -3.22
N GLU A 33 4.96 -5.17 -3.07
CA GLU A 33 6.35 -5.29 -2.60
C GLU A 33 7.33 -4.55 -3.51
N LYS A 34 7.20 -4.71 -4.84
CA LYS A 34 8.00 -3.95 -5.82
C LYS A 34 7.75 -2.44 -5.77
N SER A 35 6.56 -2.02 -5.36
CA SER A 35 6.17 -0.61 -5.25
C SER A 35 6.57 0.02 -3.91
N GLY A 36 7.25 -0.74 -3.04
CA GLY A 36 7.75 -0.29 -1.75
C GLY A 36 6.74 -0.36 -0.60
N PHE A 37 5.65 -1.10 -0.76
CA PHE A 37 4.75 -1.41 0.35
C PHE A 37 5.33 -2.55 1.19
N ILE A 38 5.09 -2.51 2.50
CA ILE A 38 5.57 -3.50 3.46
C ILE A 38 4.37 -4.16 4.12
N LYS A 39 4.34 -5.49 4.19
CA LYS A 39 3.30 -6.23 4.94
C LYS A 39 3.41 -5.89 6.42
N THR A 40 2.31 -5.48 7.03
CA THR A 40 2.27 -5.08 8.44
C THR A 40 1.58 -6.11 9.34
N HIS A 41 0.40 -6.60 8.93
CA HIS A 41 -0.40 -7.55 9.70
C HIS A 41 -1.43 -8.22 8.78
N GLU A 42 -2.32 -9.01 9.37
CA GLU A 42 -3.44 -9.66 8.68
C GLU A 42 -4.75 -9.21 9.34
N GLU A 43 -5.76 -8.90 8.55
CA GLU A 43 -7.07 -8.43 8.99
C GLU A 43 -8.15 -9.09 8.11
N ASP A 44 -9.15 -9.73 8.72
CA ASP A 44 -10.26 -10.41 8.02
C ASP A 44 -9.84 -11.40 6.91
N ASN A 45 -8.73 -12.10 7.12
CA ASN A 45 -8.07 -13.02 6.17
C ASN A 45 -7.34 -12.35 4.99
N ASP A 46 -7.26 -11.03 4.96
CA ASP A 46 -6.44 -10.28 4.01
C ASP A 46 -5.07 -9.92 4.61
N TYR A 47 -4.04 -9.88 3.76
CA TYR A 47 -2.77 -9.27 4.13
C TYR A 47 -2.87 -7.76 3.99
N VAL A 48 -2.49 -7.05 5.05
CA VAL A 48 -2.44 -5.58 5.06
C VAL A 48 -1.01 -5.11 4.76
N TYR A 49 -0.90 -4.29 3.73
CA TYR A 49 0.34 -3.69 3.25
C TYR A 49 0.29 -2.17 3.41
N ARG A 50 1.37 -1.58 3.94
CA ARG A 50 1.46 -0.13 4.13
C ARG A 50 2.69 0.46 3.48
N LYS A 51 2.57 1.68 2.94
CA LYS A 51 3.67 2.49 2.42
C LYS A 51 3.56 3.91 2.93
N GLN A 52 4.65 4.47 3.45
CA GLN A 52 4.73 5.88 3.80
C GLN A 52 4.91 6.74 2.54
N ILE A 53 4.10 7.78 2.39
CA ILE A 53 4.25 8.79 1.34
C ILE A 53 5.39 9.73 1.77
N LYS A 54 6.40 9.91 0.90
CA LYS A 54 7.57 10.73 1.18
C LYS A 54 7.39 12.19 0.81
#